data_AF-A0A2H3NNL4-F1
#
_entry.id   AF-A0A2H3NNL4-F1
#
_cell.length_a   1.000
_cell.length_b   1.000
_cell.length_c   1.000
_cell.angle_alpha   90.00
_cell.angle_beta   90.00
_cell.angle_gamma   90.00
#
_symmetry.space_group_name_H-M   'P 1'
#
loop_
_entity.id
_entity.type
_entity.pdbx_description
1 polymer ?
#
loop_
_entity_poly.entity_id
_entity_poly.type
_entity_poly.pdbx_seq_one_letter_code
_entity_poly.pdbx_strand_id
1 'polypeptide(L)'
;MPSTDNAATTVNEQHQAIHEALEDPLDAQWDTVLDEWDRGSTAQRRAIRAYVSGVRNRIVQTLDDLEEVDDIRQALGVQYLEMKCHWTLLNTQIQSQTARNGAPDEALMYRATCVSLIIQAIEPLLSQERINTLTQMLAEPMEG
;
A
#
# COMPACT_ATOMS: atom_id res chain seq x y z
N MET A 1 2.23 28.40 29.30
CA MET A 1 3.31 27.68 28.61
C MET A 1 2.95 27.65 27.14
N PRO A 2 3.76 28.21 26.23
CA PRO A 2 3.52 28.08 24.81
C PRO A 2 3.96 26.67 24.36
N SER A 3 3.11 26.04 23.54
CA SER A 3 3.31 24.72 22.96
C SER A 3 4.64 24.63 22.21
N THR A 4 5.44 23.62 22.54
CA THR A 4 6.65 23.25 21.81
C THR A 4 6.28 22.55 20.51
N ASP A 5 6.81 23.12 19.42
CA ASP A 5 7.08 22.49 18.11
C ASP A 5 5.99 21.63 17.47
N ASN A 6 5.15 22.28 16.68
CA ASN A 6 4.69 21.69 15.42
C ASN A 6 5.49 22.38 14.31
N ALA A 7 6.74 21.99 14.12
CA ALA A 7 7.52 22.46 12.98
C ALA A 7 6.76 22.03 11.71
N ALA A 8 6.40 23.01 10.87
CA ALA A 8 5.73 22.72 9.61
C ALA A 8 6.65 21.81 8.78
N THR A 9 6.24 20.56 8.57
CA THR A 9 7.01 19.60 7.77
C THR A 9 7.24 20.19 6.38
N THR A 10 8.48 20.14 5.92
CA THR A 10 8.86 20.62 4.59
C THR A 10 8.56 19.58 3.52
N VAL A 11 8.51 20.02 2.25
CA VAL A 11 8.38 19.14 1.08
C VAL A 11 9.46 18.06 1.07
N ASN A 12 10.72 18.46 1.28
CA ASN A 12 11.85 17.53 1.32
C ASN A 12 11.73 16.48 2.43
N GLU A 13 11.26 16.88 3.62
CA GLU A 13 11.04 15.94 4.73
C GLU A 13 9.92 14.94 4.40
N GLN A 14 8.87 15.38 3.70
CA GLN A 14 7.80 14.48 3.23
C GLN A 14 8.30 13.49 2.18
N HIS A 15 9.02 13.97 1.15
CA HIS A 15 9.61 13.09 0.13
C HIS A 15 10.58 12.09 0.76
N GLN A 16 11.45 12.54 1.66
CA GLN A 16 12.39 11.66 2.36
C GLN A 16 11.65 10.55 3.12
N ALA A 17 10.59 10.89 3.86
CA ALA A 17 9.80 9.90 4.59
C ALA A 17 9.10 8.90 3.64
N ILE A 18 8.63 9.36 2.48
CA ILE A 18 8.01 8.52 1.45
C ILE A 18 9.02 7.51 0.90
N HIS A 19 10.22 7.96 0.51
CA HIS A 19 11.27 7.07 0.00
C HIS A 19 11.71 6.06 1.07
N GLU A 20 11.94 6.52 2.31
CA GLU A 20 12.32 5.65 3.43
C GLU A 20 11.27 4.55 3.70
N ALA A 21 9.98 4.87 3.58
CA ALA A 21 8.92 3.91 3.80
C ALA A 21 8.72 2.95 2.63
N LEU A 22 8.80 3.45 1.39
CA LEU A 22 8.36 2.70 0.21
C LEU A 22 9.50 2.00 -0.53
N GLU A 23 10.75 2.40 -0.41
CA GLU A 23 11.83 1.84 -1.25
C GLU A 23 12.42 0.53 -0.70
N ASP A 24 13.71 0.49 -0.40
CA ASP A 24 14.48 -0.72 -0.08
C ASP A 24 13.84 -1.63 0.99
N PRO A 25 13.17 -1.13 2.04
CA PRO A 25 12.53 -2.01 3.03
C PRO A 25 11.44 -2.92 2.44
N LEU A 26 10.66 -2.44 1.47
CA LEU A 26 9.60 -3.23 0.86
C LEU A 26 10.16 -4.33 -0.05
N ASP A 27 11.25 -4.05 -0.75
CA ASP A 27 11.92 -5.02 -1.61
C ASP A 27 12.36 -6.26 -0.82
N ALA A 28 13.04 -6.05 0.31
CA ALA A 28 13.48 -7.13 1.19
C ALA A 28 12.31 -7.90 1.83
N GLN A 29 11.23 -7.20 2.22
CA GLN A 29 10.05 -7.83 2.80
C GLN A 29 9.30 -8.68 1.77
N TRP A 30 9.16 -8.21 0.53
CA TRP A 30 8.55 -9.01 -0.53
C TRP A 30 9.39 -10.23 -0.88
N ASP A 31 10.71 -10.09 -0.96
CA ASP A 31 11.58 -11.22 -1.24
C ASP A 31 11.45 -12.29 -0.13
N THR A 32 11.40 -11.86 1.15
CA THR A 32 11.15 -12.75 2.29
C THR A 32 9.80 -13.47 2.16
N VAL A 33 8.71 -12.72 1.93
CA VAL A 33 7.36 -13.28 1.79
C VAL A 33 7.29 -14.28 0.61
N LEU A 34 7.92 -13.96 -0.51
CA LEU A 34 7.88 -14.82 -1.70
C LEU A 34 8.78 -16.05 -1.56
N ASP A 35 9.85 -15.98 -0.77
CA ASP A 35 10.73 -17.12 -0.50
C ASP A 35 10.08 -18.16 0.41
N GLU A 36 9.18 -17.76 1.31
CA GLU A 36 8.34 -18.67 2.11
C GLU A 36 7.33 -19.47 1.25
N TRP A 37 7.12 -19.08 -0.01
CA TRP A 37 6.20 -19.79 -0.90
C TRP A 37 6.81 -21.05 -1.52
N ASP A 38 6.98 -22.11 -0.73
CA ASP A 38 7.62 -23.38 -1.14
C ASP A 38 7.12 -23.96 -2.47
N ARG A 39 5.80 -23.86 -2.74
CA ARG A 39 5.16 -24.40 -3.95
C ARG A 39 5.15 -23.45 -5.14
N GLY A 40 5.49 -22.18 -4.92
CA GLY A 40 5.54 -21.16 -5.95
C GLY A 40 6.74 -21.35 -6.86
N SER A 41 6.51 -21.44 -8.17
CA SER A 41 7.60 -21.44 -9.14
C SER A 41 8.36 -20.12 -9.13
N THR A 42 9.64 -20.13 -9.52
CA THR A 42 10.44 -18.92 -9.69
C THR A 42 9.77 -17.90 -10.61
N ALA A 43 9.05 -18.37 -11.65
CA ALA A 43 8.31 -17.50 -12.56
C ALA A 43 7.14 -16.79 -11.86
N GLN A 44 6.36 -17.50 -11.04
CA GLN A 44 5.27 -16.90 -10.28
C GLN A 44 5.77 -15.89 -9.25
N ARG A 45 6.82 -16.23 -8.49
CA ARG A 45 7.44 -15.31 -7.53
C ARG A 45 7.92 -14.03 -8.21
N ARG A 46 8.64 -14.16 -9.34
CA ARG A 46 9.08 -13.00 -10.15
C ARG A 46 7.92 -12.18 -10.70
N ALA A 47 6.83 -12.82 -11.12
CA ALA A 47 5.65 -12.12 -11.61
C ALA A 47 4.98 -11.27 -10.51
N ILE A 48 4.81 -11.83 -9.31
CA ILE A 48 4.27 -11.10 -8.17
C ILE A 48 5.22 -9.96 -7.77
N ARG A 49 6.52 -10.24 -7.68
CA ARG A 49 7.54 -9.23 -7.37
C ARG A 49 7.50 -8.06 -8.34
N ALA A 50 7.52 -8.34 -9.65
CA ALA A 50 7.44 -7.30 -10.68
C ALA A 50 6.13 -6.50 -10.58
N TYR A 51 5.03 -7.19 -10.29
CA TYR A 51 3.73 -6.55 -10.10
C TYR A 51 3.74 -5.53 -8.95
N VAL A 52 4.15 -5.94 -7.74
CA VAL A 52 4.12 -5.05 -6.56
C VAL A 52 5.16 -3.94 -6.64
N SER A 53 6.32 -4.22 -7.25
CA SER A 53 7.32 -3.19 -7.55
C SER A 53 6.77 -2.13 -8.49
N GLY A 54 6.05 -2.55 -9.54
CA GLY A 54 5.41 -1.62 -10.47
C GLY A 54 4.33 -0.78 -9.81
N VAL A 55 3.57 -1.33 -8.86
CA VAL A 55 2.60 -0.57 -8.07
C VAL A 55 3.30 0.49 -7.23
N ARG A 56 4.28 0.09 -6.40
CA ARG A 56 5.04 1.03 -5.56
C ARG A 56 5.72 2.11 -6.40
N ASN A 57 6.41 1.75 -7.48
CA ASN A 57 7.13 2.72 -8.30
C ASN A 57 6.19 3.80 -8.86
N ARG A 58 4.95 3.44 -9.22
CA ARG A 58 3.93 4.43 -9.63
C ARG A 58 3.50 5.34 -8.48
N ILE A 59 3.37 4.80 -7.27
CA ILE A 59 3.05 5.59 -6.06
C ILE A 59 4.14 6.63 -5.82
N VAL A 60 5.40 6.19 -5.75
CA VAL A 60 6.57 7.07 -5.53
C VAL A 60 6.64 8.14 -6.62
N GLN A 61 6.60 7.73 -7.89
CA GLN A 61 6.64 8.69 -9.01
C GLN A 61 5.50 9.72 -8.96
N THR A 62 4.29 9.32 -8.58
CA THR A 62 3.16 10.24 -8.46
C THR A 62 3.37 11.28 -7.36
N LEU A 63 4.09 10.92 -6.30
CA LEU A 63 4.33 11.80 -5.14
C LEU A 63 5.56 12.69 -5.33
N ASP A 64 6.58 12.21 -6.05
CA ASP A 64 7.82 12.95 -6.34
C ASP A 64 7.57 14.19 -7.20
N ASP A 65 6.58 14.14 -8.11
CA ASP A 65 6.24 15.25 -9.01
C ASP A 65 5.54 16.43 -8.29
N LEU A 66 5.26 16.33 -6.99
CA LEU A 66 4.52 17.32 -6.22
C LEU A 66 5.45 18.20 -5.39
N GLU A 67 5.27 19.52 -5.49
CA GLU A 67 6.13 20.53 -4.85
C GLU A 67 5.49 21.18 -3.61
N GLU A 68 4.26 20.79 -3.26
CA GLU A 68 3.51 21.37 -2.14
C GLU A 68 3.13 20.27 -1.12
N VAL A 69 3.33 20.56 0.17
CA VAL A 69 3.14 19.58 1.25
C VAL A 69 1.69 19.08 1.32
N ASP A 70 0.72 19.98 1.14
CA ASP A 70 -0.69 19.63 1.21
C ASP A 70 -1.12 18.78 0.01
N ASP A 71 -0.55 19.03 -1.18
CA ASP A 71 -0.77 18.22 -2.37
C ASP A 71 -0.18 16.82 -2.21
N ILE A 72 1.04 16.71 -1.65
CA ILE A 72 1.67 15.42 -1.32
C ILE A 72 0.79 14.63 -0.36
N ARG A 73 0.34 15.26 0.73
CA ARG A 73 -0.57 14.63 1.70
C ARG A 73 -1.88 14.21 1.04
N GLN A 74 -2.42 15.04 0.14
CA GLN A 74 -3.61 14.72 -0.64
C GLN A 74 -3.44 13.48 -1.50
N ALA A 75 -2.41 13.49 -2.34
CA ALA A 75 -2.07 12.37 -3.20
C ALA A 75 -1.79 11.10 -2.40
N LEU A 76 -1.05 11.18 -1.30
CA LEU A 76 -0.78 10.04 -0.41
C LEU A 76 -2.07 9.40 0.12
N GLY A 77 -3.06 10.22 0.50
CA GLY A 77 -4.38 9.74 0.90
C GLY A 77 -5.10 9.00 -0.22
N VAL A 78 -4.99 9.48 -1.47
CA VAL A 78 -5.54 8.80 -2.66
C VAL A 78 -4.83 7.46 -2.90
N GLN A 79 -3.50 7.44 -2.81
CA GLN A 79 -2.71 6.21 -2.99
C GLN A 79 -3.05 5.16 -1.94
N TYR A 80 -3.21 5.57 -0.67
CA TYR A 80 -3.68 4.69 0.40
C TYR A 80 -5.06 4.09 0.10
N LEU A 81 -6.01 4.92 -0.35
CA LEU A 81 -7.35 4.49 -0.71
C LEU A 81 -7.33 3.49 -1.87
N GLU A 82 -6.54 3.77 -2.91
CA GLU A 82 -6.36 2.87 -4.05
C GLU A 82 -5.82 1.51 -3.59
N MET A 83 -4.83 1.50 -2.68
CA MET A 83 -4.27 0.26 -2.15
C MET A 83 -5.26 -0.52 -1.29
N LYS A 84 -6.06 0.15 -0.44
CA LYS A 84 -7.14 -0.51 0.32
C LYS A 84 -8.19 -1.10 -0.61
N CYS A 85 -8.62 -0.37 -1.64
CA CYS A 85 -9.52 -0.90 -2.68
C CYS A 85 -8.92 -2.13 -3.38
N HIS A 86 -7.64 -2.05 -3.76
CA HIS A 86 -6.93 -3.14 -4.42
C HIS A 86 -6.86 -4.38 -3.53
N TRP A 87 -6.51 -4.22 -2.25
CA TRP A 87 -6.50 -5.29 -1.26
C TRP A 87 -7.90 -5.90 -1.04
N THR A 88 -8.94 -5.07 -0.94
CA THR A 88 -10.33 -5.54 -0.82
C THR A 88 -10.71 -6.40 -2.03
N LEU A 89 -10.38 -5.97 -3.24
CA LEU A 89 -10.65 -6.74 -4.46
C LEU A 89 -9.94 -8.10 -4.44
N LEU A 90 -8.66 -8.15 -4.05
CA LEU A 90 -7.90 -9.39 -3.93
C LEU A 90 -8.55 -10.33 -2.91
N ASN A 91 -8.95 -9.82 -1.74
CA ASN A 91 -9.62 -10.62 -0.72
C ASN A 91 -10.99 -11.14 -1.15
N THR A 92 -11.78 -10.34 -1.87
CA THR A 92 -13.03 -10.81 -2.45
C THR A 92 -12.79 -11.94 -3.46
N GLN A 93 -11.73 -11.85 -4.27
CA GLN A 93 -11.36 -12.92 -5.19
C GLN A 93 -10.92 -14.20 -4.44
N ILE A 94 -10.10 -14.07 -3.39
CA ILE A 94 -9.68 -15.20 -2.53
C ILE A 94 -10.90 -15.89 -1.92
N GLN A 95 -11.84 -15.13 -1.36
CA GLN A 95 -13.06 -15.66 -0.77
C GLN A 95 -13.93 -16.36 -1.83
N SER A 96 -14.08 -15.75 -3.01
CA SER A 96 -14.85 -16.34 -4.12
C SER A 96 -14.25 -17.66 -4.62
N GLN A 97 -12.93 -17.74 -4.76
CA GLN A 97 -12.25 -18.97 -5.18
C GLN A 97 -12.36 -20.05 -4.11
N THR A 98 -12.17 -19.70 -2.84
CA THR A 98 -12.34 -20.62 -1.70
C THR A 98 -13.75 -21.20 -1.68
N ALA A 99 -14.79 -20.36 -1.87
CA ALA A 99 -16.17 -20.79 -1.90
C ALA A 99 -16.50 -21.74 -3.07
N ARG A 100 -15.85 -21.56 -4.22
CA ARG A 100 -16.09 -22.38 -5.42
C ARG A 100 -15.27 -23.66 -5.48
N ASN A 101 -14.00 -23.60 -5.05
CA ASN A 101 -13.01 -24.63 -5.29
C ASN A 101 -12.47 -25.29 -4.00
N GLY A 102 -12.92 -24.83 -2.83
CA GLY A 102 -12.48 -25.32 -1.51
C GLY A 102 -11.12 -24.78 -1.05
N ALA A 103 -10.33 -24.16 -1.94
CA ALA A 103 -9.08 -23.48 -1.63
C ALA A 103 -8.83 -22.32 -2.60
N PRO A 104 -8.17 -21.23 -2.15
CA PRO A 104 -7.76 -20.14 -3.02
C PRO A 104 -6.47 -20.48 -3.78
N ASP A 105 -6.24 -19.80 -4.91
CA ASP A 105 -4.95 -19.78 -5.58
C ASP A 105 -3.89 -19.17 -4.66
N GLU A 106 -2.83 -19.93 -4.36
CA GLU A 106 -1.73 -19.48 -3.52
C GLU A 106 -1.08 -18.21 -4.09
N ALA A 107 -0.97 -18.08 -5.41
CA ALA A 107 -0.41 -16.88 -6.05
C ALA A 107 -1.20 -15.61 -5.70
N LEU A 108 -2.53 -15.74 -5.59
CA LEU A 108 -3.41 -14.65 -5.22
C LEU A 108 -3.22 -14.26 -3.75
N MET A 109 -3.02 -15.25 -2.86
CA MET A 109 -2.73 -15.00 -1.44
C MET A 109 -1.40 -14.25 -1.27
N TYR A 110 -0.31 -14.72 -1.88
CA TYR A 110 0.99 -14.05 -1.79
C TYR A 110 0.96 -12.63 -2.38
N ARG A 111 0.22 -12.42 -3.47
CA ARG A 111 0.00 -11.08 -4.02
C ARG A 111 -0.74 -10.17 -3.03
N ALA A 112 -1.80 -10.67 -2.39
CA ALA A 112 -2.54 -9.91 -1.37
C ALA A 112 -1.65 -9.55 -0.18
N THR A 113 -0.82 -10.49 0.30
CA THR A 113 0.16 -10.24 1.37
C THR A 113 1.16 -9.15 0.98
N CYS A 114 1.74 -9.22 -0.23
CA CYS A 114 2.70 -8.21 -0.69
C CYS A 114 2.06 -6.82 -0.84
N VAL A 115 0.79 -6.74 -1.26
CA VAL A 115 0.02 -5.48 -1.30
C VAL A 115 -0.22 -4.94 0.11
N SER A 116 -0.50 -5.80 1.09
CA SER A 116 -0.65 -5.38 2.49
C SER A 116 0.62 -4.72 3.04
N LEU A 117 1.81 -5.14 2.60
CA LEU A 117 3.05 -4.48 3.01
C LEU A 117 3.15 -3.04 2.48
N ILE A 118 2.67 -2.76 1.26
CA ILE A 118 2.58 -1.38 0.74
C ILE A 118 1.65 -0.56 1.63
N ILE A 119 0.49 -1.10 1.99
CA ILE A 119 -0.47 -0.42 2.86
C ILE A 119 0.17 -0.10 4.22
N GLN A 120 0.85 -1.07 4.82
CA GLN A 120 1.55 -0.90 6.11
C GLN A 120 2.67 0.14 6.04
N ALA A 121 3.33 0.28 4.89
CA ALA A 121 4.34 1.33 4.68
C ALA A 121 3.73 2.72 4.50
N ILE A 122 2.54 2.83 3.89
CA ILE A 122 1.85 4.11 3.68
C ILE A 122 1.16 4.61 4.96
N GLU A 123 0.61 3.71 5.78
CA GLU A 123 -0.17 4.07 6.98
C GLU A 123 0.57 5.06 7.91
N PRO A 124 1.85 4.88 8.28
CA PRO A 124 2.58 5.81 9.14
C PRO A 124 2.79 7.21 8.54
N LEU A 125 2.69 7.35 7.22
CA LEU A 125 2.85 8.64 6.52
C LEU A 125 1.57 9.48 6.56
N LEU A 126 0.45 8.88 6.98
CA LEU A 126 -0.84 9.55 7.13
C LEU A 126 -1.16 9.81 8.60
N SER A 127 -1.88 10.91 8.88
CA SER A 127 -2.43 11.10 10.23
C SER A 127 -3.53 10.08 10.51
N GLN A 128 -3.65 9.66 11.78
CA GLN A 128 -4.69 8.70 12.18
C GLN A 128 -6.10 9.21 11.88
N GLU A 129 -6.35 10.52 12.04
CA GLU A 129 -7.61 11.16 11.66
C GLU A 129 -7.91 10.94 10.17
N ARG A 130 -6.92 11.15 9.31
CA ARG A 130 -7.06 10.98 7.88
C ARG A 130 -7.28 9.52 7.47
N ILE A 131 -6.59 8.58 8.11
CA ILE A 131 -6.84 7.14 7.93
C ILE A 131 -8.29 6.80 8.28
N ASN A 132 -8.80 7.31 9.40
CA ASN A 132 -10.16 7.05 9.85
C ASN A 132 -11.19 7.62 8.86
N THR A 133 -11.01 8.86 8.41
CA THR A 133 -11.89 9.48 7.39
C THR A 133 -11.92 8.67 6.09
N LEU A 134 -10.75 8.31 5.55
CA LEU A 134 -10.67 7.56 4.29
C LEU A 134 -11.25 6.14 4.43
N THR A 135 -11.05 5.50 5.57
CA THR A 135 -11.62 4.16 5.84
C THR A 135 -13.14 4.22 6.01
N GLN A 136 -13.66 5.27 6.64
CA GLN A 136 -15.10 5.49 6.75
C GLN A 136 -15.73 5.69 5.35
N MET A 137 -15.10 6.48 4.48
CA MET A 137 -15.57 6.66 3.10
C MET A 137 -15.69 5.33 2.32
N LEU A 138 -14.83 4.35 2.59
CA LEU A 138 -14.92 3.00 1.98
C LEU A 138 -16.03 2.14 2.58
N ALA A 139 -16.39 2.39 3.83
CA ALA A 139 -17.39 1.61 4.56
C ALA A 139 -18.82 2.10 4.30
N GLU A 140 -18.98 3.37 3.93
CA GLU A 140 -20.28 3.94 3.57
C GLU A 140 -20.75 3.39 2.21
N PRO A 141 -21.99 2.89 2.09
CA PRO A 141 -22.57 2.58 0.79
C PRO A 141 -22.53 3.84 -0.07
N MET A 142 -22.10 3.73 -1.33
CA MET A 142 -22.25 4.79 -2.31
C MET A 142 -23.75 5.05 -2.49
N GLU A 143 -24.32 5.96 -1.71
CA GLU A 143 -25.64 6.51 -2.00
C GLU A 143 -25.49 7.28 -3.32
N GLY A 144 -26.07 6.71 -4.38
CA GLY A 144 -26.12 7.29 -5.72
C GLY A 144 -27.18 8.36 -5.86
#